data_AF-A0A314KX56-F1
#
_entry.id   AF-A0A314KX56-F1
#
_cell.length_a   1.000
_cell.length_b   1.000
_cell.length_c   1.000
_cell.angle_alpha   90.00
_cell.angle_beta   90.00
_cell.angle_gamma   90.00
#
_symmetry.space_group_name_H-M   'P 1'
#
loop_
_entity.id
_entity.type
_entity.pdbx_description
1 polymer ?
#
loop_
_entity_poly.entity_id
_entity_poly.type
_entity_poly.pdbx_seq_one_letter_code
_entity_poly.pdbx_strand_id
1 'polypeptide(L)'
;NTEVETTDHLFFTCSFSTQIWTAMLEWLRIYRQVMTWEHELKWAEQHCHGRSANAEIYRMMLAGSIYYIWQERNARIFQATQRNAETITRLLAQDLHYRGNVKQRLKGRL
;
A
#
# COMPACT_ATOMS: atom_id res chain seq x y z
N ASN A 1 -9.29 14.25 -10.84
CA ASN A 1 -10.12 13.03 -10.92
C ASN A 1 -11.18 13.18 -11.99
N THR A 2 -10.78 13.21 -13.25
CA THR A 2 -11.68 13.26 -14.42
C THR A 2 -11.58 12.00 -15.28
N GLU A 3 -10.77 11.02 -14.86
CA GLU A 3 -10.57 9.75 -15.54
C GLU A 3 -11.52 8.67 -15.01
N VAL A 4 -11.76 7.65 -15.83
CA VAL A 4 -12.62 6.51 -15.48
C VAL A 4 -12.01 5.73 -14.33
N GLU A 5 -12.77 5.56 -13.25
CA GLU A 5 -12.34 4.77 -12.09
C GLU A 5 -12.42 3.27 -12.39
N THR A 6 -11.35 2.72 -12.96
CA THR A 6 -11.09 1.28 -12.97
C THR A 6 -10.36 0.88 -11.68
N THR A 7 -10.37 -0.40 -11.34
CA THR A 7 -9.58 -0.92 -10.19
C THR A 7 -8.11 -0.53 -10.31
N ASP A 8 -7.52 -0.70 -11.49
CA ASP A 8 -6.12 -0.32 -11.74
C ASP A 8 -5.90 1.17 -11.61
N HIS A 9 -6.76 2.00 -12.19
CA HIS A 9 -6.65 3.46 -12.06
C HIS A 9 -6.75 3.88 -10.60
N LEU A 10 -7.79 3.46 -9.90
CA LEU A 10 -8.06 3.89 -8.55
C LEU A 10 -6.96 3.48 -7.56
N PHE A 11 -6.51 2.22 -7.63
CA PHE A 11 -5.65 1.66 -6.60
C PHE A 11 -4.17 1.66 -6.95
N PHE A 12 -3.80 1.78 -8.23
CA PHE A 12 -2.42 1.58 -8.66
C PHE A 12 -1.90 2.71 -9.53
N THR A 13 -2.63 3.14 -10.55
CA THR A 13 -2.05 3.98 -11.62
C THR A 13 -2.44 5.45 -11.58
N CYS A 14 -3.45 5.87 -10.80
CA CYS A 14 -3.73 7.29 -10.64
C CYS A 14 -2.58 7.99 -9.91
N SER A 15 -2.38 9.29 -10.17
CA SER A 15 -1.27 10.05 -9.61
C SER A 15 -1.20 10.01 -8.08
N PHE A 16 -2.35 9.91 -7.40
CA PHE A 16 -2.42 9.80 -5.95
C PHE A 16 -1.99 8.43 -5.44
N SER A 17 -2.52 7.34 -6.00
CA SER A 17 -2.16 5.98 -5.61
C SER A 17 -0.70 5.67 -5.93
N THR A 18 -0.22 6.10 -7.09
CA THR A 18 1.18 5.88 -7.52
C THR A 18 2.16 6.49 -6.52
N GLN A 19 1.89 7.69 -6.00
CA GLN A 19 2.73 8.31 -4.97
C GLN A 19 2.80 7.49 -3.68
N ILE A 20 1.68 6.94 -3.22
CA ILE A 20 1.63 6.08 -2.04
C ILE A 20 2.43 4.80 -2.29
N TRP A 21 2.20 4.14 -3.42
CA TRP A 21 2.89 2.91 -3.78
C TRP A 21 4.40 3.09 -3.89
N THR A 22 4.87 4.13 -4.59
CA THR A 22 6.31 4.41 -4.73
C THR A 22 6.95 4.58 -3.35
N ALA A 23 6.36 5.41 -2.48
CA ALA A 23 6.92 5.66 -1.16
C ALA A 23 6.91 4.39 -0.27
N MET A 24 5.86 3.57 -0.36
CA MET A 24 5.79 2.31 0.39
C MET A 24 6.78 1.25 -0.11
N LEU A 25 7.02 1.17 -1.42
CA LEU A 25 8.02 0.29 -2.01
C LEU A 25 9.43 0.71 -1.59
N GLU A 26 9.73 2.01 -1.63
CA GLU A 26 10.99 2.58 -1.12
C GLU A 26 11.18 2.28 0.37
N TRP A 27 10.13 2.46 1.18
CA TRP A 27 10.16 2.16 2.61
C TRP A 27 10.48 0.68 2.89
N LEU A 28 9.97 -0.23 2.06
CA LEU A 28 10.29 -1.66 2.11
C LEU A 28 11.61 -2.03 1.41
N ARG A 29 12.33 -1.07 0.84
CA ARG A 29 13.56 -1.26 0.04
C ARG A 29 13.37 -2.18 -1.17
N ILE A 30 12.22 -2.08 -1.82
CA ILE A 30 11.88 -2.82 -3.05
C ILE A 30 12.00 -1.87 -4.24
N TYR A 31 13.02 -2.08 -5.07
CA TYR A 31 13.32 -1.20 -6.21
C TYR A 31 12.65 -1.70 -7.49
N ARG A 32 11.41 -1.25 -7.72
CA ARG A 32 10.67 -1.46 -8.97
C ARG A 32 9.64 -0.35 -9.18
N GLN A 33 9.08 -0.28 -10.38
CA GLN A 33 7.95 0.59 -10.67
C GLN A 33 6.64 0.04 -10.08
N VAL A 34 5.69 0.95 -9.84
CA VAL A 34 4.30 0.58 -9.49
C VAL A 34 3.69 -0.21 -10.64
N MET A 35 2.98 -1.27 -10.29
CA MET A 35 2.43 -2.24 -11.23
C MET A 35 0.90 -2.19 -11.19
N THR A 36 0.23 -2.68 -12.24
CA THR A 36 -1.21 -2.94 -12.21
C THR A 36 -1.53 -4.06 -11.21
N TRP A 37 -2.81 -4.18 -10.83
CA TRP A 37 -3.26 -5.20 -9.88
C TRP A 37 -2.77 -6.61 -10.22
N GLU A 38 -2.93 -7.02 -11.49
CA GLU A 38 -2.54 -8.36 -11.94
C GLU A 38 -1.03 -8.60 -11.80
N HIS A 39 -0.21 -7.63 -12.21
CA HIS A 39 1.24 -7.72 -12.11
C HIS A 39 1.72 -7.67 -10.66
N GLU A 40 1.06 -6.87 -9.82
CA GLU A 40 1.34 -6.78 -8.39
C GLU A 40 1.06 -8.11 -7.67
N LEU A 41 -0.07 -8.74 -7.97
CA LEU A 41 -0.41 -10.07 -7.45
C LEU A 41 0.61 -11.13 -7.89
N LYS A 42 0.94 -11.18 -9.18
CA LYS A 42 1.93 -12.12 -9.71
C LYS A 42 3.30 -11.94 -9.05
N TRP A 43 3.71 -10.69 -8.83
CA TRP A 43 4.94 -10.40 -8.11
C TRP A 43 4.88 -10.91 -6.66
N ALA A 44 3.75 -10.68 -5.97
CA ALA A 44 3.55 -11.12 -4.59
C ALA A 44 3.57 -12.65 -4.47
N GLU A 45 2.96 -13.37 -5.41
CA GLU A 45 2.99 -14.84 -5.46
C GLU A 45 4.42 -15.38 -5.61
N GLN A 46 5.22 -14.74 -6.46
CA GLN A 46 6.60 -15.16 -6.73
C GLN A 46 7.57 -14.82 -5.59
N HIS A 47 7.45 -13.65 -4.97
CA HIS A 47 8.45 -13.12 -4.04
C HIS A 47 8.01 -13.16 -2.57
N CYS A 48 6.70 -13.21 -2.33
CA CYS A 48 6.10 -13.15 -1.00
C CYS A 48 5.33 -14.43 -0.66
N HIS A 49 5.87 -15.57 -1.08
CA HIS A 49 5.36 -16.89 -0.70
C HIS A 49 5.77 -17.27 0.74
N GLY A 50 4.93 -18.08 1.39
CA GLY A 50 5.22 -18.66 2.71
C GLY A 50 5.11 -17.70 3.90
N ARG A 51 5.71 -18.12 5.02
CA ARG A 51 5.58 -17.47 6.34
C ARG A 51 6.76 -16.56 6.70
N SER A 52 7.58 -16.16 5.72
CA SER A 52 8.70 -15.26 5.98
C SER A 52 8.18 -13.90 6.44
N ALA A 53 8.96 -13.23 7.29
CA ALA A 53 8.58 -11.92 7.82
C ALA A 53 8.41 -10.87 6.70
N ASN A 54 9.30 -10.88 5.71
CA ASN A 54 9.22 -9.95 4.57
C ASN A 54 7.97 -10.20 3.73
N ALA A 55 7.63 -11.47 3.48
CA ALA A 55 6.39 -11.82 2.77
C ALA A 55 5.15 -11.35 3.52
N GLU A 56 5.15 -11.45 4.86
CA GLU A 56 4.03 -10.99 5.68
C GLU A 56 3.93 -9.47 5.71
N ILE A 57 5.04 -8.76 5.87
CA ILE A 57 5.11 -7.29 5.82
C ILE A 57 4.59 -6.80 4.47
N TYR A 58 5.01 -7.42 3.37
CA TYR A 58 4.56 -7.06 2.04
C TYR A 58 3.06 -7.27 1.85
N ARG A 59 2.52 -8.41 2.29
CA ARG A 59 1.06 -8.66 2.25
C ARG A 59 0.28 -7.64 3.07
N MET A 60 0.83 -7.24 4.23
CA MET A 60 0.23 -6.19 5.05
C MET A 60 0.28 -4.83 4.35
N MET A 61 1.39 -4.50 3.69
CA MET A 61 1.52 -3.28 2.88
C MET A 61 0.52 -3.27 1.72
N LEU A 62 0.42 -4.35 0.95
CA LEU A 62 -0.54 -4.50 -0.15
C LEU A 62 -1.98 -4.27 0.33
N ALA A 63 -2.40 -4.98 1.38
CA ALA A 63 -3.75 -4.83 1.93
C ALA A 63 -3.99 -3.43 2.51
N GLY A 64 -2.99 -2.87 3.20
CA GLY A 64 -3.05 -1.54 3.79
C GLY A 64 -3.16 -0.44 2.74
N SER A 65 -2.34 -0.47 1.69
CA SER A 65 -2.40 0.50 0.58
C SER A 65 -3.80 0.55 -0.04
N ILE A 66 -4.38 -0.61 -0.36
CA ILE A 66 -5.73 -0.71 -0.92
C ILE A 66 -6.76 -0.11 0.06
N TYR A 67 -6.68 -0.48 1.34
CA TYR A 67 -7.60 0.00 2.36
C TYR A 67 -7.55 1.53 2.52
N TYR A 68 -6.36 2.11 2.68
CA TYR A 68 -6.21 3.54 2.89
C TYR A 68 -6.58 4.36 1.66
N ILE A 69 -6.28 3.87 0.44
CA ILE A 69 -6.71 4.52 -0.80
C ILE A 69 -8.24 4.51 -0.91
N TRP A 70 -8.88 3.37 -0.64
CA TRP A 70 -10.34 3.26 -0.60
C TRP A 70 -10.95 4.20 0.44
N GLN A 71 -10.39 4.22 1.65
CA GLN A 71 -10.84 5.04 2.77
C GLN A 71 -10.72 6.53 2.44
N GLU A 72 -9.63 6.94 1.80
CA GLU A 72 -9.43 8.32 1.34
C GLU A 72 -10.41 8.71 0.22
N ARG A 73 -10.62 7.85 -0.78
CA ARG A 73 -11.61 8.12 -1.84
C ARG A 73 -13.00 8.33 -1.24
N ASN A 74 -13.42 7.46 -0.32
CA ASN A 74 -14.72 7.60 0.33
C ASN A 74 -14.82 8.87 1.17
N ALA A 75 -13.76 9.24 1.88
CA ALA A 75 -13.74 10.48 2.65
C ALA A 75 -13.89 11.71 1.73
N ARG A 76 -13.26 11.70 0.55
CA ARG A 76 -13.42 12.78 -0.44
C ARG A 76 -14.85 12.89 -0.97
N ILE A 77 -15.49 11.76 -1.27
CA ILE A 77 -16.84 11.73 -1.86
C ILE A 77 -17.91 12.05 -0.81
N PHE A 78 -17.84 11.45 0.38
CA PHE A 78 -18.92 11.46 1.35
C PHE A 78 -18.72 12.42 2.52
N GLN A 79 -17.51 12.91 2.73
CA GLN A 79 -17.17 13.78 3.86
C GLN A 79 -16.53 15.10 3.43
N ALA A 80 -16.29 15.31 2.13
CA ALA A 80 -15.60 16.47 1.57
C ALA A 80 -14.21 16.75 2.22
N THR A 81 -13.59 15.73 2.79
CA THR A 81 -12.24 15.82 3.38
C THR A 81 -11.21 15.25 2.42
N GLN A 82 -10.04 15.88 2.34
CA GLN A 82 -8.96 15.44 1.45
C GLN A 82 -7.61 15.47 2.18
N ARG A 83 -6.97 14.32 2.29
CA ARG A 83 -5.59 14.17 2.78
C ARG A 83 -4.65 13.95 1.59
N ASN A 84 -3.42 14.44 1.72
CA ASN A 84 -2.39 14.24 0.70
C ASN A 84 -1.78 12.83 0.80
N ALA A 85 -1.08 12.41 -0.26
CA ALA A 85 -0.49 11.07 -0.36
C ALA A 85 0.52 10.84 0.77
N GLU A 86 1.34 11.84 1.09
CA GLU A 86 2.32 11.78 2.19
C GLU A 86 1.69 11.45 3.55
N THR A 87 0.57 12.07 3.89
CA THR A 87 -0.16 11.79 5.13
C THR A 87 -0.64 10.34 5.17
N ILE A 88 -1.17 9.84 4.05
CA ILE A 88 -1.62 8.45 3.95
C ILE A 88 -0.45 7.48 4.07
N THR A 89 0.65 7.72 3.36
CA THR A 89 1.87 6.92 3.43
C THR A 89 2.39 6.84 4.85
N ARG A 90 2.46 7.97 5.58
CA ARG A 90 2.91 8.00 6.97
C ARG A 90 2.01 7.16 7.89
N LEU A 91 0.68 7.31 7.76
CA LEU A 91 -0.27 6.54 8.56
C LEU A 91 -0.16 5.04 8.27
N LEU A 92 -0.05 4.67 7.00
CA LEU A 92 0.15 3.29 6.58
C LEU A 92 1.45 2.71 7.14
N ALA A 93 2.58 3.40 7.00
CA ALA A 93 3.87 2.95 7.54
C ALA A 93 3.83 2.78 9.07
N GLN A 94 3.17 3.70 9.79
CA GLN A 94 2.98 3.60 11.24
C GLN A 94 2.12 2.40 11.63
N ASP A 95 1.00 2.15 10.94
CA ASP A 95 0.13 1.00 11.19
C ASP A 95 0.86 -0.32 10.92
N LEU A 96 1.65 -0.40 9.83
CA LEU A 96 2.50 -1.55 9.54
C LEU A 96 3.57 -1.77 10.61
N HIS A 97 4.26 -0.72 11.03
CA HIS A 97 5.28 -0.79 12.09
C HIS A 97 4.67 -1.25 13.41
N TYR A 98 3.51 -0.70 13.81
CA TYR A 98 2.81 -1.10 15.01
C TYR A 98 2.37 -2.58 14.95
N ARG A 99 1.62 -2.97 13.91
CA ARG A 99 1.14 -4.35 13.74
C ARG A 99 2.28 -5.36 13.60
N GLY A 100 3.38 -4.93 12.97
CA GLY A 100 4.59 -5.72 12.87
C GLY A 100 5.26 -5.93 14.23
N ASN A 101 5.39 -4.89 15.06
CA ASN A 101 5.94 -5.03 16.41
C ASN A 101 5.08 -5.90 17.33
N VAL A 102 3.75 -5.87 17.18
CA VAL A 102 2.84 -6.75 17.91
C VAL A 102 3.05 -8.22 17.54
N LYS A 103 3.42 -8.50 16.28
CA LYS A 103 3.77 -9.86 15.84
C LYS A 103 5.22 -10.16 16.19
N GLN A 104 5.43 -10.93 17.25
CA GLN A 104 6.75 -11.40 17.74
C GLN A 104 7.74 -11.80 16.62
N ARG A 105 7.26 -12.47 15.55
CA ARG A 105 8.09 -12.91 14.41
C ARG A 105 8.57 -11.80 13.44
N LEU A 106 7.98 -10.60 13.50
CA LEU A 106 8.30 -9.45 12.63
C LEU A 106 9.13 -8.39 13.38
N LYS A 107 9.36 -8.56 14.69
CA LYS A 107 10.08 -7.62 15.54
C LYS A 107 11.52 -7.40 15.02
N GLY A 108 11.93 -6.13 14.89
CA GLY A 108 13.28 -5.75 14.43
C GLY A 108 13.50 -5.75 12.91
N ARG A 109 12.46 -6.00 12.09
CA ARG A 109 12.54 -5.90 10.62
C ARG A 109 11.88 -4.66 10.03
N LEU A 110 11.22 -3.86 10.87
CA LEU A 110 10.43 -2.67 10.53
C LEU A 110 10.90 -1.46 11.32
#